data_AF-A0A352W0U9-F1
#
_entry.id   AF-A0A352W0U9-F1
#
_cell.length_a   1.000
_cell.length_b   1.000
_cell.length_c   1.000
_cell.angle_alpha   90.00
_cell.angle_beta   90.00
_cell.angle_gamma   90.00
#
_symmetry.space_group_name_H-M   'P 1'
#
loop_
_entity.id
_entity.type
_entity.pdbx_description
1 polymer ?
#
loop_
_entity_poly.entity_id
_entity_poly.type
_entity_poly.pdbx_seq_one_letter_code
_entity_poly.pdbx_strand_id
1 'polypeptide(L)'
;MEAVKKKCSESLDQICTGCSYCDHCPMGIPVPKLMDAANYLKLYRNPEKVLDRLRFHWGFGRSAENIITRCNSCGKCENLCTQKLPIRRRLIELAPFMEQLIKK
;
A
#
# COMPACT_ATOMS: atom_id res chain seq x y z
N MET A 1 -21.65 23.76 -6.15
CA MET A 1 -21.55 22.50 -5.36
C MET A 1 -21.05 21.31 -6.19
N GLU A 2 -21.27 21.24 -7.50
CA GLU A 2 -20.81 20.11 -8.34
C GLU A 2 -19.29 19.96 -8.43
N ALA A 3 -18.53 21.06 -8.52
CA ALA A 3 -17.06 21.00 -8.60
C ALA A 3 -16.40 20.38 -7.35
N VAL A 4 -16.98 20.61 -6.17
CA VAL A 4 -16.50 20.01 -4.90
C VAL A 4 -16.82 18.53 -4.85
N LYS A 5 -18.01 18.11 -5.29
CA LYS A 5 -18.39 16.69 -5.37
C LYS A 5 -17.47 15.90 -6.30
N LYS A 6 -17.18 16.43 -7.48
CA LYS A 6 -16.38 15.76 -8.52
C LYS A 6 -14.92 15.57 -8.11
N LYS A 7 -14.31 16.60 -7.51
CA LYS A 7 -12.91 16.54 -7.03
C LYS A 7 -12.75 15.62 -5.81
N CYS A 8 -13.79 15.52 -4.98
CA CYS A 8 -13.80 14.63 -3.82
C CYS A 8 -13.92 13.16 -4.24
N SER A 9 -14.81 12.83 -5.18
CA SER A 9 -14.99 11.45 -5.65
C SER A 9 -13.72 10.87 -6.30
N GLU A 10 -13.06 11.64 -7.16
CA GLU A 10 -11.86 11.19 -7.89
C GLU A 10 -10.68 10.88 -6.97
N SER A 11 -10.53 11.63 -5.85
CA SER A 11 -9.49 11.34 -4.86
C SER A 11 -9.82 10.12 -3.99
N LEU A 12 -11.08 9.93 -3.65
CA LEU A 12 -11.52 8.83 -2.78
C LEU A 12 -11.44 7.48 -3.47
N ASP A 13 -11.73 7.41 -4.77
CA ASP A 13 -11.63 6.18 -5.56
C ASP A 13 -10.21 5.60 -5.62
N GLN A 14 -9.20 6.44 -5.32
CA GLN A 14 -7.79 6.03 -5.30
C GLN A 14 -7.31 5.57 -3.92
N ILE A 15 -8.15 5.60 -2.88
CA ILE A 15 -7.77 5.18 -1.53
C ILE A 15 -8.24 3.74 -1.30
N CYS A 16 -7.31 2.89 -0.84
CA CYS A 16 -7.65 1.54 -0.42
C CYS A 16 -8.58 1.59 0.81
N THR A 17 -9.67 0.85 0.74
CA THR A 17 -10.67 0.78 1.82
C THR A 17 -10.35 -0.25 2.90
N GLY A 18 -9.28 -1.04 2.75
CA GLY A 18 -8.89 -2.05 3.75
C GLY A 18 -9.75 -3.33 3.75
N CYS A 19 -10.52 -3.58 2.70
CA CYS A 19 -11.42 -4.74 2.59
C CYS A 19 -10.75 -6.12 2.55
N SER A 20 -9.44 -6.18 2.34
CA SER A 20 -8.61 -7.40 2.40
C SER A 20 -8.92 -8.54 1.41
N TYR A 21 -9.80 -8.35 0.43
CA TYR A 21 -10.05 -9.37 -0.62
C TYR A 21 -8.79 -9.80 -1.39
N CYS A 22 -7.80 -8.92 -1.50
CA CYS A 22 -6.54 -9.17 -2.19
C CYS A 22 -5.48 -9.93 -1.36
N ASP A 23 -5.80 -10.38 -0.14
CA ASP A 23 -4.87 -11.04 0.79
C ASP A 23 -4.58 -12.53 0.48
N HIS A 24 -4.37 -12.84 -0.80
CA HIS A 24 -4.17 -14.20 -1.28
C HIS A 24 -2.89 -14.31 -2.14
N CYS A 25 -1.87 -13.52 -1.81
CA CYS A 25 -0.61 -13.48 -2.54
C CYS A 25 0.15 -14.80 -2.40
N PRO A 26 0.54 -15.48 -3.50
CA PRO A 26 1.27 -16.75 -3.45
C PRO A 26 2.67 -16.59 -2.82
N MET A 27 3.24 -15.40 -2.84
CA MET A 27 4.56 -15.10 -2.27
C MET A 27 4.47 -14.67 -0.79
N GLY A 28 3.29 -14.72 -0.18
CA GLY A 28 3.08 -14.34 1.22
C GLY A 28 3.20 -12.84 1.48
N ILE A 29 3.02 -11.99 0.46
CA ILE A 29 3.04 -10.53 0.64
C ILE A 29 1.71 -10.10 1.31
N PRO A 30 1.73 -9.46 2.49
CA PRO A 30 0.56 -8.88 3.15
C PRO A 30 0.08 -7.62 2.42
N VAL A 31 -0.55 -7.81 1.26
CA VAL A 31 -1.03 -6.74 0.38
C VAL A 31 -1.92 -5.73 1.12
N PRO A 32 -2.89 -6.13 1.95
CA PRO A 32 -3.79 -5.16 2.60
C PRO A 32 -3.02 -4.17 3.49
N LYS A 33 -2.04 -4.66 4.25
CA LYS A 33 -1.19 -3.82 5.14
C LYS A 33 -0.39 -2.79 4.35
N LEU A 34 0.19 -3.23 3.23
CA LEU A 34 0.95 -2.36 2.36
C LEU A 34 0.05 -1.35 1.64
N MET A 35 -1.16 -1.73 1.24
CA MET A 35 -2.10 -0.79 0.62
C MET A 35 -2.62 0.26 1.61
N ASP A 36 -2.82 -0.11 2.87
CA ASP A 36 -3.10 0.84 3.94
C ASP A 36 -1.95 1.84 4.12
N ALA A 37 -0.69 1.37 4.17
CA ALA A 37 0.47 2.27 4.20
C ALA A 37 0.58 3.16 2.93
N ALA A 38 0.27 2.61 1.75
CA ALA A 38 0.25 3.37 0.49
C ALA A 38 -0.79 4.49 0.48
N ASN A 39 -1.88 4.37 1.25
CA ASN A 39 -2.85 5.46 1.40
C ASN A 39 -2.20 6.70 2.03
N TYR A 40 -1.28 6.53 2.97
CA TYR A 40 -0.61 7.65 3.64
C TYR A 40 0.26 8.45 2.67
N LEU A 41 0.87 7.78 1.70
CA LEU A 41 1.62 8.46 0.64
C LEU A 41 0.70 9.36 -0.21
N LYS A 42 -0.51 8.87 -0.53
CA LYS A 42 -1.50 9.61 -1.33
C LYS A 42 -2.17 10.74 -0.56
N LEU A 43 -2.51 10.51 0.71
CA LEU A 43 -3.24 11.46 1.56
C LEU A 43 -2.35 12.59 2.07
N TYR A 44 -1.16 12.25 2.57
CA TYR A 44 -0.31 13.22 3.28
C TYR A 44 0.90 13.68 2.48
N ARG A 45 1.28 12.95 1.41
CA ARG A 45 2.52 13.20 0.64
C ARG A 45 3.76 13.33 1.52
N ASN A 46 3.74 12.67 2.67
CA ASN A 46 4.79 12.75 3.68
C ASN A 46 5.39 11.35 3.91
N PRO A 47 6.66 11.14 3.53
CA PRO A 47 7.43 9.92 3.78
C PRO A 47 7.36 9.38 5.22
N GLU A 48 7.50 10.25 6.21
CA GLU A 48 7.55 9.85 7.63
C GLU A 48 6.24 9.21 8.06
N LYS A 49 5.10 9.69 7.54
CA LYS A 49 3.79 9.11 7.85
C LYS A 49 3.63 7.69 7.31
N VAL A 50 4.27 7.37 6.19
CA VAL A 50 4.30 6.01 5.63
C VAL A 50 5.16 5.10 6.51
N LEU A 51 6.35 5.57 6.90
CA LEU A 51 7.27 4.85 7.78
C LEU A 51 6.64 4.59 9.15
N ASP A 52 6.00 5.60 9.75
CA ASP A 52 5.28 5.49 11.02
C ASP A 52 4.15 4.46 10.92
N ARG A 53 3.39 4.48 9.82
CA ARG A 53 2.30 3.53 9.61
C ARG A 53 2.82 2.10 9.49
N LEU A 54 3.84 1.88 8.68
CA LEU A 54 4.48 0.57 8.52
C LEU A 54 5.06 0.08 9.86
N ARG A 55 5.75 0.94 10.60
CA ARG A 55 6.43 0.58 11.85
C ARG A 55 5.46 0.39 13.01
N PHE A 56 4.70 1.43 13.36
CA PHE A 56 3.94 1.46 14.60
C PHE A 56 2.55 0.80 14.48
N HIS A 57 1.95 0.78 13.29
CA HIS A 57 0.66 0.12 13.09
C HIS A 57 0.82 -1.33 12.63
N TRP A 58 1.74 -1.61 11.70
CA TRP A 58 1.91 -2.94 11.12
C TRP A 58 3.11 -3.73 11.63
N GLY A 59 3.98 -3.13 12.44
CA GLY A 59 5.11 -3.82 13.07
C GLY A 59 6.27 -4.13 12.12
N PHE A 60 6.37 -3.46 10.96
CA PHE A 60 7.54 -3.59 10.09
C PHE A 60 8.75 -2.89 10.73
N GLY A 61 9.88 -3.57 10.86
CA GLY A 61 11.09 -3.02 11.47
C GLY A 61 12.37 -3.67 10.94
N ARG A 62 13.49 -3.43 11.63
CA ARG A 62 14.83 -3.92 11.23
C ARG A 62 14.92 -5.41 10.94
N SER A 63 14.16 -6.23 11.66
CA SER A 63 14.18 -7.70 11.48
C SER A 63 13.35 -8.17 10.30
N ALA A 64 12.58 -7.28 9.64
CA ALA A 64 11.79 -7.65 8.48
C ALA A 64 12.67 -7.67 7.23
N GLU A 65 12.51 -8.69 6.39
CA GLU A 65 12.99 -8.61 5.01
C GLU A 65 12.16 -7.57 4.24
N ASN A 66 12.73 -7.00 3.16
CA ASN A 66 11.92 -6.25 2.21
C ASN A 66 11.00 -7.20 1.46
N ILE A 67 9.89 -7.60 2.09
CA ILE A 67 8.89 -8.54 1.57
C ILE A 67 8.34 -8.15 0.19
N ILE A 68 8.45 -6.88 -0.21
CA ILE A 68 8.02 -6.39 -1.52
C ILE A 68 8.87 -7.00 -2.64
N THR A 69 10.16 -7.27 -2.40
CA THR A 69 11.07 -7.86 -3.41
C THR A 69 10.69 -9.29 -3.78
N ARG A 70 9.93 -9.98 -2.92
CA ARG A 70 9.39 -11.33 -3.20
C ARG A 70 8.30 -11.31 -4.26
N CYS A 71 7.83 -10.14 -4.71
CA CYS A 71 6.76 -10.03 -5.71
C CYS A 71 7.21 -10.59 -7.06
N ASN A 72 6.56 -11.66 -7.52
CA ASN A 72 6.78 -12.24 -8.84
C ASN A 72 5.85 -11.65 -9.92
N SER A 73 5.20 -10.52 -9.64
CA SER A 73 4.30 -9.83 -10.56
C SER A 73 3.08 -10.62 -11.08
N CYS A 74 2.65 -11.69 -10.39
CA CYS A 74 1.53 -12.54 -10.80
C CYS A 74 0.17 -11.84 -11.01
N GLY A 75 -0.04 -10.65 -10.44
CA GLY A 75 -1.27 -9.85 -10.66
C GLY A 75 -2.53 -10.32 -9.92
N LYS A 76 -2.46 -11.43 -9.16
CA LYS A 76 -3.61 -11.99 -8.42
C LYS A 76 -4.28 -10.97 -7.48
N CYS A 77 -3.48 -10.13 -6.81
CA CYS A 77 -3.99 -9.08 -5.92
C CYS A 77 -4.86 -8.05 -6.65
N GLU A 78 -4.48 -7.64 -7.86
CA GLU A 78 -5.24 -6.67 -8.67
C GLU A 78 -6.53 -7.27 -9.20
N ASN A 79 -6.51 -8.56 -9.57
CA ASN A 79 -7.72 -9.29 -9.99
C ASN A 79 -8.77 -9.33 -8.86
N LEU A 80 -8.34 -9.63 -7.64
CA LEU A 80 -9.18 -9.70 -6.45
C LEU A 80 -9.58 -8.34 -5.87
N CYS A 81 -8.92 -7.25 -6.26
CA CYS A 81 -9.22 -5.92 -5.76
C CYS A 81 -10.57 -5.43 -6.31
N THR A 82 -11.54 -5.20 -5.43
CA THR A 82 -12.87 -4.69 -5.80
C THR A 82 -12.82 -3.27 -6.35
N GLN A 83 -11.86 -2.47 -5.90
CA GLN A 83 -11.62 -1.10 -6.36
C GLN A 83 -10.69 -1.01 -7.58
N LYS A 84 -10.19 -2.14 -8.10
CA LYS A 84 -9.24 -2.21 -9.23
C LYS A 84 -8.03 -1.29 -9.08
N LEU A 85 -7.51 -1.18 -7.86
CA LEU A 85 -6.34 -0.35 -7.57
C LEU A 85 -5.09 -0.93 -8.26
N PRO A 86 -4.14 -0.07 -8.69
CA PRO A 86 -2.87 -0.51 -9.26
C PRO A 86 -1.91 -0.97 -8.15
N ILE A 87 -2.22 -2.09 -7.51
CA ILE A 87 -1.52 -2.61 -6.32
C ILE A 87 -0.05 -2.83 -6.62
N ARG A 88 0.32 -3.45 -7.75
CA ARG A 88 1.73 -3.74 -8.07
C ARG A 88 2.56 -2.47 -8.18
N ARG A 89 2.00 -1.43 -8.82
CA ARG A 89 2.65 -0.12 -8.91
C ARG A 89 2.86 0.50 -7.52
N ARG A 90 1.84 0.44 -6.66
CA ARG A 90 1.92 0.96 -5.28
C ARG A 90 2.95 0.20 -4.44
N LEU A 91 3.09 -1.10 -4.65
CA LEU A 91 4.15 -1.89 -4.01
C LEU A 91 5.54 -1.40 -4.41
N ILE A 92 5.77 -1.14 -5.70
CA ILE A 92 7.04 -0.56 -6.18
C ILE A 92 7.29 0.81 -5.55
N GLU A 93 6.26 1.67 -5.48
CA GLU A 93 6.35 2.98 -4.82
C GLU A 93 6.66 2.85 -3.31
N LEU A 94 6.27 1.75 -2.67
CA LEU A 94 6.54 1.48 -1.25
C LEU A 94 7.91 0.85 -0.96
N ALA A 95 8.56 0.23 -1.94
CA ALA A 95 9.83 -0.48 -1.74
C ALA A 95 10.93 0.37 -1.07
N PRO A 96 11.14 1.65 -1.43
CA PRO A 96 12.15 2.49 -0.78
C PRO A 96 11.87 2.74 0.71
N PHE A 97 10.61 2.79 1.13
CA PHE A 97 10.23 2.99 2.53
C PHE A 97 10.51 1.73 3.35
N MET A 98 10.24 0.56 2.78
CA MET A 98 10.60 -0.72 3.40
C MET A 98 12.11 -0.83 3.60
N GLU A 99 12.91 -0.49 2.59
CA GLU A 99 14.37 -0.48 2.73
C GLU A 99 14.87 0.48 3.82
N GLN A 100 14.26 1.66 3.94
CA GLN A 100 14.58 2.60 4.99
C GLN A 100 14.27 2.05 6.38
N LEU A 101 13.14 1.35 6.57
CA LEU A 101 12.78 0.73 7.84
C LEU A 101 13.73 -0.39 8.28
N ILE A 102 14.36 -1.06 7.32
CA ILE A 102 15.28 -2.17 7.58
C ILE A 102 16.66 -1.63 7.98
N LYS A 103 17.10 -0.55 7.33
CA LYS A 103 18.40 0.08 7.60
C LYS A 103 18.41 0.94 8.88
N LYS A 104 17.30 1.58 9.23
CA LYS A 104 17.15 2.45 10.41
C LYS A 104 16.75 1.71 11.65
#